data_AF-A0A0D1M522-F1
#
_entry.id   AF-A0A0D1M522-F1
#
_cell.length_a   1.000
_cell.length_b   1.000
_cell.length_c   1.000
_cell.angle_alpha   90.00
_cell.angle_beta   90.00
_cell.angle_gamma   90.00
#
_symmetry.space_group_name_H-M   'P 1'
#
loop_
_entity.id
_entity.type
_entity.pdbx_description
1 polymer ?
#
loop_
_entity_poly.entity_id
_entity_poly.type
_entity_poly.pdbx_seq_one_letter_code
_entity_poly.pdbx_strand_id
1 'polypeptide(L)'
;MHTEPPPSAALEAWLDANGTIEDRYGHLLLEQIKPIDKSLIDALRPYFESAHLDAREHFHKQVGIDLHPDAGAAGAHACYPDCLPAVARRGLFGEVVAGLVTQAYAEELVGEHQWSVPIFLFRFHADVESYLWDLRYDPSRKRQVFGRFGSDFVGVRLDAAGNVVRVIVGEAKWRASLTNSAVAALLHGEKNLKDPTTGKNVHNGRGIWFEVNRDSVVPKGLRQLQRLLELRDPVNHATAIASMDAAITATVPTLARTNLVVIAGNAAATRKKLNVLIPWKKPPADYTAPHDLQVVELILEGGEALIDGLYTSMWKP
;
A
#
# COMPACT_ATOMS: atom_id res chain seq x y z
N MET A 1 -13.17 3.84 10.22
CA MET A 1 -13.39 3.35 8.85
C MET A 1 -12.68 4.29 7.91
N HIS A 2 -12.19 3.80 6.78
CA HIS A 2 -11.77 4.65 5.66
C HIS A 2 -13.02 4.99 4.83
N THR A 3 -13.32 6.27 4.71
CA THR A 3 -14.57 6.78 4.10
C THR A 3 -14.32 7.87 3.08
N GLU A 4 -13.09 8.35 2.96
CA GLU A 4 -12.75 9.42 2.04
C GLU A 4 -12.54 8.84 0.63
N PRO A 5 -13.25 9.31 -0.40
CA PRO A 5 -13.01 8.86 -1.76
C PRO A 5 -11.66 9.39 -2.28
N PRO A 6 -11.07 8.74 -3.29
CA PRO A 6 -9.91 9.30 -3.97
C PRO A 6 -10.22 10.69 -4.56
N PRO A 7 -9.29 11.66 -4.49
CA PRO A 7 -9.48 12.97 -5.09
C PRO A 7 -9.26 12.91 -6.61
N SER A 8 -10.15 12.23 -7.34
CA SER A 8 -9.98 11.93 -8.78
C SER A 8 -9.64 13.15 -9.63
N ALA A 9 -10.33 14.28 -9.43
CA ALA A 9 -10.05 15.51 -10.17
C ALA A 9 -8.62 16.04 -9.96
N ALA A 10 -8.07 15.90 -8.75
CA ALA A 10 -6.68 16.28 -8.49
C ALA A 10 -5.69 15.28 -9.11
N LEU A 11 -6.02 13.98 -9.10
CA LEU A 11 -5.21 12.93 -9.71
C LEU A 11 -5.16 13.06 -11.24
N GLU A 12 -6.30 13.24 -11.91
CA GLU A 12 -6.40 13.48 -13.36
C GLU A 12 -5.64 14.75 -13.77
N ALA A 13 -5.66 15.79 -12.93
CA ALA A 13 -4.93 17.02 -13.18
C ALA A 13 -3.42 16.87 -12.97
N TRP A 14 -2.97 15.87 -12.20
CA TRP A 14 -1.59 15.71 -11.74
C TRP A 14 -0.83 14.58 -12.45
N LEU A 15 -1.53 13.51 -12.85
CA LEU A 15 -0.97 12.28 -13.41
C LEU A 15 -1.53 12.01 -14.81
N ASP A 16 -0.66 11.57 -15.70
CA ASP A 16 -1.00 10.99 -16.99
C ASP A 16 -1.01 9.46 -16.85
N ALA A 17 -2.16 8.85 -17.14
CA ALA A 17 -2.39 7.42 -16.99
C ALA A 17 -2.25 6.72 -18.34
N ASN A 18 -1.38 5.71 -18.39
CA ASN A 18 -1.10 4.93 -19.59
C ASN A 18 -1.22 3.45 -19.24
N GLY A 19 -2.43 2.91 -19.39
CA GLY A 19 -2.79 1.53 -19.07
C GLY A 19 -2.78 0.60 -20.29
N THR A 20 -2.52 -0.68 -20.04
CA THR A 20 -2.72 -1.80 -20.98
C THR A 20 -3.24 -3.02 -20.22
N ILE A 21 -4.17 -3.76 -20.82
CA ILE A 21 -4.70 -5.01 -20.28
C ILE A 21 -4.60 -6.08 -21.37
N GLU A 22 -3.90 -7.16 -21.05
CA GLU A 22 -3.65 -8.32 -21.90
C GLU A 22 -4.08 -9.59 -21.14
N ASP A 23 -5.29 -10.08 -21.42
CA ASP A 23 -5.91 -11.22 -20.72
C ASP A 23 -5.94 -11.02 -19.19
N ARG A 24 -5.16 -11.79 -18.43
CA ARG A 24 -5.08 -11.71 -16.96
C ARG A 24 -3.99 -10.77 -16.45
N TYR A 25 -3.36 -9.99 -17.34
CA TYR A 25 -2.28 -9.07 -16.97
C TYR A 25 -2.60 -7.64 -17.35
N GLY A 26 -2.56 -6.75 -16.35
CA GLY A 26 -2.68 -5.32 -16.51
C GLY A 26 -1.38 -4.64 -16.12
N HIS A 27 -0.99 -3.64 -16.90
CA HIS A 27 0.10 -2.74 -16.59
C HIS A 27 -0.40 -1.31 -16.70
N LEU A 28 -0.21 -0.52 -15.64
CA LEU A 28 -0.58 0.89 -15.58
C LEU A 28 0.64 1.73 -15.24
N LEU A 29 1.04 2.60 -16.17
CA LEU A 29 2.05 3.62 -15.94
C LEU A 29 1.35 4.94 -15.58
N LEU A 30 1.62 5.45 -14.38
CA LEU A 30 1.19 6.77 -13.92
C LEU A 30 2.39 7.71 -13.90
N GLU A 31 2.35 8.77 -14.71
CA GLU A 31 3.44 9.75 -14.81
C GLU A 31 3.01 11.12 -14.31
N GLN A 32 3.81 11.72 -13.44
CA GLN A 32 3.60 13.11 -13.02
C GLN A 32 3.68 14.07 -14.22
N ILE A 33 2.66 14.91 -14.38
CA ILE A 33 2.60 15.97 -15.41
C ILE A 33 2.53 17.38 -14.85
N LYS A 34 2.30 17.54 -13.53
CA LYS A 34 2.37 18.83 -12.85
C LYS A 34 3.31 18.78 -11.63
N PRO A 35 3.95 19.90 -11.26
CA PRO A 35 4.75 19.96 -10.05
C PRO A 35 3.95 19.59 -8.81
N ILE A 36 4.64 19.03 -7.81
CA ILE A 36 4.07 18.86 -6.47
C ILE A 36 4.00 20.24 -5.82
N ASP A 37 2.79 20.65 -5.44
CA ASP A 37 2.54 21.89 -4.72
C ASP A 37 1.66 21.66 -3.49
N LYS A 38 1.40 22.75 -2.76
CA LYS A 38 0.54 22.71 -1.57
C LYS A 38 -0.90 22.29 -1.92
N SER A 39 -1.41 22.67 -3.09
CA SER A 39 -2.78 22.33 -3.51
C SER A 39 -2.95 20.83 -3.69
N LEU A 40 -1.95 20.16 -4.28
CA LEU A 40 -1.95 18.71 -4.40
C LEU A 40 -1.90 18.03 -3.02
N ILE A 41 -1.02 18.49 -2.13
CA ILE A 41 -0.92 17.97 -0.76
C ILE A 41 -2.27 18.14 -0.03
N ASP A 42 -2.87 19.33 -0.11
CA ASP A 42 -4.15 19.62 0.54
C ASP A 42 -5.29 18.77 -0.05
N ALA A 43 -5.25 18.44 -1.34
CA ALA A 43 -6.23 17.57 -1.99
C ALA A 43 -6.06 16.08 -1.62
N LEU A 44 -4.83 15.60 -1.44
CA LEU A 44 -4.56 14.21 -1.06
C LEU A 44 -4.70 13.97 0.45
N ARG A 45 -4.49 15.00 1.27
CA ARG A 45 -4.50 14.90 2.73
C ARG A 45 -5.75 14.21 3.30
N PRO A 46 -7.00 14.53 2.91
CA PRO A 46 -8.18 13.87 3.45
C PRO A 46 -8.16 12.36 3.28
N TYR A 47 -7.70 11.88 2.11
CA TYR A 47 -7.63 10.44 1.82
C TYR A 47 -6.60 9.76 2.73
N PHE A 48 -5.42 10.36 2.87
CA PHE A 48 -4.37 9.87 3.77
C PHE A 48 -4.81 9.91 5.24
N GLU A 49 -5.47 10.97 5.69
CA GLU A 49 -6.04 11.10 7.02
C GLU A 49 -7.03 9.96 7.33
N SER A 50 -7.94 9.70 6.39
CA SER A 50 -8.92 8.64 6.49
C SER A 50 -8.26 7.26 6.51
N ALA A 51 -7.20 7.05 5.72
CA ALA A 51 -6.43 5.82 5.69
C ALA A 51 -5.73 5.52 7.03
N HIS A 52 -5.17 6.54 7.69
CA HIS A 52 -4.46 6.41 8.96
C HIS A 52 -5.37 6.39 10.20
N LEU A 53 -6.65 6.75 10.07
CA LEU A 53 -7.55 7.01 11.19
C LEU A 53 -7.62 5.86 12.21
N ASP A 54 -7.88 4.61 11.78
CA ASP A 54 -8.03 3.49 12.71
C ASP A 54 -6.73 3.16 13.46
N ALA A 55 -5.59 3.19 12.76
CA ALA A 55 -4.29 2.92 13.38
C ALA A 55 -3.89 4.02 14.34
N ARG A 56 -4.16 5.28 14.00
CA ARG A 56 -3.95 6.42 14.89
C ARG A 56 -4.74 6.26 16.19
N GLU A 57 -6.07 6.06 16.09
CA GLU A 57 -6.92 5.85 17.26
C GLU A 57 -6.47 4.64 18.09
N HIS A 58 -6.05 3.56 17.42
CA HIS A 58 -5.53 2.37 18.08
C HIS A 58 -4.28 2.68 18.89
N PHE A 59 -3.23 3.17 18.22
CA PHE A 59 -1.92 3.35 18.81
C PHE A 59 -1.95 4.42 19.88
N HIS A 60 -2.65 5.54 19.66
CA HIS A 60 -2.78 6.60 20.66
C HIS A 60 -3.47 6.09 21.93
N LYS A 61 -4.52 5.26 21.78
CA LYS A 61 -5.15 4.59 22.92
C LYS A 61 -4.20 3.63 23.63
N GLN A 62 -3.43 2.82 22.90
CA GLN A 62 -2.48 1.85 23.49
C GLN A 62 -1.37 2.55 24.27
N VAL A 63 -0.79 3.60 23.69
CA VAL A 63 0.28 4.36 24.34
C VAL A 63 -0.24 5.42 25.30
N GLY A 64 -1.55 5.47 25.56
CA GLY A 64 -2.16 6.39 26.53
C GLY A 64 -1.86 7.87 26.25
N ILE A 65 -1.80 8.27 24.97
CA ILE A 65 -1.80 9.68 24.57
C ILE A 65 -3.24 10.18 24.70
N ASP A 66 -3.43 11.19 25.55
CA ASP A 66 -4.72 11.87 25.66
C ASP A 66 -4.90 12.78 24.44
N LEU A 67 -6.03 12.63 23.76
CA LEU A 67 -6.39 13.37 22.54
C LEU A 67 -7.13 14.69 22.87
N HIS A 68 -7.25 15.06 24.14
CA HIS A 68 -7.92 16.27 24.55
C HIS A 68 -7.12 17.53 24.14
N PRO A 69 -7.72 18.53 23.46
CA PRO A 69 -7.01 19.69 22.92
C PRO A 69 -6.39 20.61 23.98
N ASP A 70 -6.86 20.55 25.23
CA ASP A 70 -6.27 21.27 26.37
C ASP A 70 -5.18 20.48 27.11
N ALA A 71 -4.91 19.25 26.69
CA ALA A 71 -3.91 18.42 27.31
C ALA A 71 -2.54 18.79 26.73
N GLY A 72 -1.77 19.61 27.47
CA GLY A 72 -0.31 19.64 27.35
C GLY A 72 0.33 18.31 27.81
N ALA A 73 -0.26 17.18 27.43
CA ALA A 73 -0.06 15.86 28.00
C ALA A 73 1.29 15.27 27.59
N ALA A 74 1.84 14.49 28.52
CA ALA A 74 3.02 13.69 28.27
C ALA A 74 2.80 12.75 27.06
N GLY A 75 3.72 12.77 26.10
CA GLY A 75 3.69 11.87 24.93
C GLY A 75 3.30 12.52 23.60
N ALA A 76 3.09 13.84 23.54
CA ALA A 76 2.79 14.56 22.29
C ALA A 76 3.85 14.36 21.17
N HIS A 77 5.09 14.03 21.53
CA HIS A 77 6.16 13.70 20.59
C HIS A 77 6.03 12.30 19.95
N ALA A 78 5.18 11.44 20.51
CA ALA A 78 4.93 10.07 20.02
C ALA A 78 3.62 9.96 19.21
N CYS A 79 3.18 11.06 18.59
CA CYS A 79 1.95 11.08 17.80
C CYS A 79 2.13 10.43 16.41
N TYR A 80 1.55 9.26 16.24
CA TYR A 80 1.41 8.60 14.94
C TYR A 80 0.57 9.43 13.94
N PRO A 81 0.90 9.44 12.63
CA PRO A 81 2.07 8.79 12.01
C PRO A 81 3.33 9.67 11.91
N ASP A 82 3.27 10.95 12.27
CA ASP A 82 4.35 11.90 12.00
C ASP A 82 5.64 11.57 12.77
N CYS A 83 5.53 11.07 14.00
CA CYS A 83 6.67 10.65 14.81
C CYS A 83 7.44 9.44 14.26
N LEU A 84 6.94 8.78 13.21
CA LEU A 84 7.60 7.61 12.65
C LEU A 84 8.88 7.97 11.88
N PRO A 85 9.91 7.11 11.91
CA PRO A 85 11.08 7.29 11.07
C PRO A 85 10.72 7.42 9.59
N ALA A 86 11.50 8.21 8.85
CA ALA A 86 11.24 8.50 7.44
C ALA A 86 10.96 7.22 6.62
N VAL A 87 11.78 6.18 6.76
CA VAL A 87 11.61 4.89 6.04
C VAL A 87 10.22 4.28 6.27
N ALA A 88 9.70 4.32 7.50
CA ALA A 88 8.37 3.79 7.81
C ALA A 88 7.27 4.62 7.13
N ARG A 89 7.38 5.96 7.13
CA ARG A 89 6.45 6.84 6.42
C ARG A 89 6.43 6.59 4.91
N ARG A 90 7.57 6.26 4.30
CA ARG A 90 7.65 5.87 2.87
C ARG A 90 6.99 4.51 2.59
N GLY A 91 7.10 3.55 3.52
CA GLY A 91 6.40 2.27 3.42
C GLY A 91 4.88 2.47 3.47
N LEU A 92 4.40 3.19 4.49
CA LEU A 92 2.98 3.53 4.65
C LEU A 92 2.45 4.33 3.45
N PHE A 93 3.24 5.25 2.90
CA PHE A 93 2.88 5.95 1.67
C PHE A 93 2.59 4.99 0.51
N GLY A 94 3.45 3.98 0.32
CA GLY A 94 3.22 2.95 -0.70
C GLY A 94 1.89 2.22 -0.50
N GLU A 95 1.59 1.81 0.74
CA GLU A 95 0.33 1.15 1.08
C GLU A 95 -0.89 2.04 0.80
N VAL A 96 -0.86 3.34 1.18
CA VAL A 96 -1.95 4.29 0.90
C VAL A 96 -2.11 4.51 -0.60
N VAL A 97 -1.00 4.65 -1.34
CA VAL A 97 -1.02 4.79 -2.81
C VAL A 97 -1.60 3.54 -3.48
N ALA A 98 -1.36 2.35 -2.95
CA ALA A 98 -1.97 1.13 -3.48
C ALA A 98 -3.50 1.16 -3.37
N GLY A 99 -4.05 1.62 -2.23
CA GLY A 99 -5.48 1.83 -2.09
C GLY A 99 -6.02 2.94 -3.00
N LEU A 100 -5.32 4.06 -3.05
CA LEU A 100 -5.65 5.22 -3.87
C LEU A 100 -5.77 4.83 -5.35
N VAL A 101 -4.75 4.15 -5.89
CA VAL A 101 -4.75 3.73 -7.30
C VAL A 101 -5.83 2.69 -7.56
N THR A 102 -5.99 1.72 -6.64
CA THR A 102 -7.00 0.68 -6.74
C THR A 102 -8.41 1.25 -6.89
N GLN A 103 -8.72 2.33 -6.19
CA GLN A 103 -10.04 2.96 -6.24
C GLN A 103 -10.16 3.99 -7.37
N ALA A 104 -9.15 4.85 -7.56
CA ALA A 104 -9.21 5.95 -8.53
C ALA A 104 -9.10 5.50 -9.98
N TYR A 105 -8.34 4.44 -10.23
CA TYR A 105 -8.07 3.92 -11.58
C TYR A 105 -8.69 2.53 -11.78
N ALA A 106 -9.80 2.24 -11.09
CA ALA A 106 -10.46 0.94 -11.13
C ALA A 106 -10.76 0.44 -12.56
N GLU A 107 -11.11 1.36 -13.46
CA GLU A 107 -11.41 1.09 -14.89
C GLU A 107 -10.14 0.77 -15.72
N GLU A 108 -8.95 1.12 -15.24
CA GLU A 108 -7.67 0.83 -15.89
C GLU A 108 -7.06 -0.49 -15.38
N LEU A 109 -7.67 -1.13 -14.38
CA LEU A 109 -7.16 -2.37 -13.79
C LEU A 109 -7.81 -3.61 -14.41
N VAL A 110 -7.11 -4.73 -14.37
CA VAL A 110 -7.63 -6.02 -14.86
C VAL A 110 -9.02 -6.30 -14.29
N GLY A 111 -9.98 -6.46 -15.20
CA GLY A 111 -11.37 -6.81 -14.90
C GLY A 111 -12.28 -5.64 -14.51
N GLU A 112 -11.77 -4.40 -14.51
CA GLU A 112 -12.56 -3.17 -14.32
C GLU A 112 -13.44 -3.22 -13.06
N HIS A 113 -12.89 -3.79 -12.00
CA HIS A 113 -13.64 -4.07 -10.78
C HIS A 113 -13.80 -2.81 -9.94
N GLN A 114 -15.02 -2.53 -9.50
CA GLN A 114 -15.26 -1.51 -8.48
C GLN A 114 -14.74 -2.01 -7.12
N TRP A 115 -13.58 -1.49 -6.74
CA TRP A 115 -12.90 -1.87 -5.50
C TRP A 115 -13.32 -1.00 -4.33
N SER A 116 -13.44 -1.62 -3.16
CA SER A 116 -13.63 -0.98 -1.87
C SER A 116 -12.44 -1.25 -0.97
N VAL A 117 -11.95 -0.20 -0.31
CA VAL A 117 -10.91 -0.26 0.72
C VAL A 117 -11.53 0.25 2.02
N PRO A 118 -12.30 -0.57 2.74
CA PRO A 118 -13.09 -0.08 3.88
C PRO A 118 -12.22 0.36 5.06
N ILE A 119 -11.00 -0.18 5.18
CA ILE A 119 -10.05 0.16 6.24
C ILE A 119 -8.65 -0.34 5.87
N PHE A 120 -7.63 0.48 6.15
CA PHE A 120 -6.22 0.08 5.98
C PHE A 120 -5.74 -0.73 7.20
N LEU A 121 -4.87 -1.70 6.95
CA LEU A 121 -4.45 -2.70 7.95
C LEU A 121 -3.31 -2.22 8.87
N PHE A 122 -3.03 -0.92 8.90
CA PHE A 122 -1.88 -0.34 9.61
C PHE A 122 -1.84 -0.64 11.11
N ARG A 123 -2.99 -0.86 11.75
CA ARG A 123 -3.01 -1.20 13.20
C ARG A 123 -2.35 -2.54 13.52
N PHE A 124 -2.15 -3.41 12.53
CA PHE A 124 -1.45 -4.69 12.72
C PHE A 124 0.07 -4.57 12.59
N HIS A 125 0.60 -3.34 12.57
CA HIS A 125 2.02 -3.07 12.55
C HIS A 125 2.61 -3.11 13.97
N ALA A 126 2.83 -4.33 14.49
CA ALA A 126 3.29 -4.55 15.87
C ALA A 126 4.61 -3.83 16.23
N ASP A 127 5.52 -3.67 15.27
CA ASP A 127 6.78 -2.94 15.52
C ASP A 127 6.57 -1.42 15.63
N VAL A 128 5.57 -0.85 14.95
CA VAL A 128 5.15 0.54 15.16
C VAL A 128 4.59 0.70 16.57
N GLU A 129 3.68 -0.16 17.00
CA GLU A 129 3.11 -0.10 18.36
C GLU A 129 4.21 -0.13 19.43
N SER A 130 5.14 -1.08 19.31
CA SER A 130 6.30 -1.20 20.21
C SER A 130 7.19 0.04 20.15
N TYR A 131 7.43 0.60 18.95
CA TYR A 131 8.22 1.81 18.79
C TYR A 131 7.57 3.03 19.47
N LEU A 132 6.26 3.20 19.31
CA LEU A 132 5.52 4.31 19.93
C LEU A 132 5.51 4.19 21.45
N TRP A 133 5.40 2.96 21.97
CA TRP A 133 5.51 2.70 23.40
C TRP A 133 6.88 3.13 23.96
N ASP A 134 7.98 2.73 23.32
CA ASP A 134 9.33 3.17 23.69
C ASP A 134 9.46 4.70 23.61
N LEU A 135 9.00 5.28 22.49
CA LEU A 135 9.14 6.70 22.19
C LEU A 135 8.41 7.56 23.21
N ARG A 136 7.24 7.13 23.72
CA ARG A 136 6.48 7.82 24.77
C ARG A 136 7.37 8.15 25.99
N TYR A 137 8.22 7.22 26.42
CA TYR A 137 9.07 7.37 27.61
C TYR A 137 10.45 7.94 27.30
N ASP A 138 10.97 7.71 26.09
CA ASP A 138 12.25 8.24 25.63
C ASP A 138 12.09 8.97 24.28
N PRO A 139 11.89 10.30 24.30
CA PRO A 139 11.78 11.10 23.08
C PRO A 139 13.03 11.06 22.19
N SER A 140 14.18 10.64 22.73
CA SER A 140 15.43 10.57 21.97
C SER A 140 15.59 9.25 21.19
N ARG A 141 14.66 8.30 21.37
CA ARG A 141 14.68 6.97 20.77
C ARG A 141 14.68 7.05 19.24
N LYS A 142 15.81 6.67 18.65
CA LYS A 142 15.98 6.53 17.19
C LYS A 142 16.31 5.09 16.86
N ARG A 143 15.38 4.39 16.23
CA ARG A 143 15.63 3.08 15.62
C ARG A 143 14.87 2.94 14.30
N GLN A 144 15.30 1.99 13.49
CA GLN A 144 14.49 1.57 12.35
C GLN A 144 13.27 0.80 12.85
N VAL A 145 12.15 1.03 12.17
CA VAL A 145 10.92 0.27 12.34
C VAL A 145 10.82 -0.70 11.16
N PHE A 146 10.73 -1.98 11.47
CA PHE A 146 10.58 -3.04 10.47
C PHE A 146 9.18 -2.98 9.87
N GLY A 147 9.04 -3.29 8.58
CA GLY A 147 7.75 -3.33 7.90
C GLY A 147 6.79 -4.37 8.48
N ARG A 148 5.49 -4.22 8.19
CA ARG A 148 4.48 -5.20 8.56
C ARG A 148 4.72 -6.51 7.80
N PHE A 149 4.51 -7.65 8.47
CA PHE A 149 4.53 -8.95 7.81
C PHE A 149 3.20 -9.26 7.12
N GLY A 150 3.28 -9.82 5.90
CA GLY A 150 2.13 -10.11 5.05
C GLY A 150 1.90 -9.01 4.01
N SER A 151 0.82 -9.14 3.23
CA SER A 151 0.55 -8.25 2.10
C SER A 151 0.42 -6.79 2.54
N ASP A 152 1.13 -5.90 1.85
CA ASP A 152 1.11 -4.45 2.05
C ASP A 152 -0.30 -3.86 1.90
N PHE A 153 -1.16 -4.43 1.06
CA PHE A 153 -2.50 -3.90 0.80
C PHE A 153 -3.56 -4.98 0.61
N VAL A 154 -4.81 -4.71 1.03
CA VAL A 154 -5.98 -5.52 0.74
C VAL A 154 -7.17 -4.64 0.42
N GLY A 155 -7.83 -4.92 -0.70
CA GLY A 155 -9.14 -4.37 -1.07
C GLY A 155 -10.12 -5.50 -1.42
N VAL A 156 -11.40 -5.17 -1.46
CA VAL A 156 -12.48 -6.12 -1.76
C VAL A 156 -13.40 -5.59 -2.83
N ARG A 157 -13.95 -6.48 -3.66
CA ARG A 157 -15.09 -6.19 -4.52
C ARG A 157 -16.33 -6.80 -3.88
N LEU A 158 -17.37 -5.98 -3.77
CA LEU A 158 -18.67 -6.39 -3.27
C LEU A 158 -19.63 -6.65 -4.44
N ASP A 159 -20.54 -7.62 -4.28
CA ASP A 159 -21.72 -7.75 -5.14
C ASP A 159 -22.87 -6.84 -4.66
N ALA A 160 -24.01 -6.88 -5.36
CA ALA A 160 -25.18 -6.08 -5.04
C ALA A 160 -25.81 -6.40 -3.66
N ALA A 161 -25.54 -7.58 -3.10
CA ALA A 161 -26.00 -7.95 -1.76
C ALA A 161 -24.97 -7.59 -0.66
N GLY A 162 -23.79 -7.11 -1.04
CA GLY A 162 -22.69 -6.80 -0.12
C GLY A 162 -21.80 -7.99 0.21
N ASN A 163 -21.87 -9.10 -0.54
CA ASN A 163 -20.93 -10.21 -0.38
C ASN A 163 -19.57 -9.84 -1.00
N VAL A 164 -18.50 -10.26 -0.35
CA VAL A 164 -17.16 -10.20 -0.92
C VAL A 164 -17.04 -11.29 -1.98
N VAL A 165 -16.93 -10.89 -3.25
CA VAL A 165 -16.84 -11.81 -4.40
C VAL A 165 -15.45 -11.89 -5.02
N ARG A 166 -14.59 -10.91 -4.71
CA ARG A 166 -13.19 -10.90 -5.13
C ARG A 166 -12.35 -10.07 -4.16
N VAL A 167 -11.07 -10.42 -4.02
CA VAL A 167 -10.06 -9.64 -3.31
C VAL A 167 -8.98 -9.13 -4.25
N ILE A 168 -8.42 -7.98 -3.91
CA ILE A 168 -7.16 -7.49 -4.46
C ILE A 168 -6.13 -7.44 -3.34
N VAL A 169 -4.95 -8.00 -3.59
CA VAL A 169 -3.88 -8.13 -2.60
C VAL A 169 -2.63 -7.49 -3.17
N GLY A 170 -2.10 -6.48 -2.47
CA GLY A 170 -1.03 -5.64 -2.98
C GLY A 170 0.30 -5.80 -2.26
N GLU A 171 1.38 -5.70 -3.02
CA GLU A 171 2.73 -5.35 -2.59
C GLU A 171 3.04 -3.94 -3.08
N ALA A 172 3.50 -3.05 -2.19
CA ALA A 172 3.70 -1.64 -2.50
C ALA A 172 5.07 -1.16 -2.04
N LYS A 173 5.92 -0.70 -2.96
CA LYS A 173 7.30 -0.30 -2.64
C LYS A 173 7.61 1.11 -3.14
N TRP A 174 8.15 1.93 -2.25
CA TRP A 174 8.70 3.25 -2.56
C TRP A 174 10.21 3.19 -2.84
N ARG A 175 10.72 3.99 -3.79
CA ARG A 175 12.16 4.24 -3.99
C ARG A 175 12.45 5.71 -4.25
N ALA A 176 13.51 6.22 -3.63
CA ALA A 176 13.99 7.58 -3.87
C ALA A 176 14.47 7.80 -5.32
N SER A 177 14.87 6.74 -6.02
CA SER A 177 15.14 6.76 -7.46
C SER A 177 14.79 5.41 -8.08
N LEU A 178 13.95 5.43 -9.11
CA LEU A 178 13.52 4.26 -9.88
C LEU A 178 14.44 4.03 -11.07
N THR A 179 15.51 3.28 -10.83
CA THR A 179 16.39 2.75 -11.87
C THR A 179 16.01 1.31 -12.21
N ASN A 180 16.40 0.83 -13.40
CA ASN A 180 16.24 -0.58 -13.77
C ASN A 180 16.83 -1.55 -12.73
N SER A 181 17.98 -1.20 -12.12
CA SER A 181 18.60 -2.03 -11.10
C SER A 181 17.82 -2.04 -9.79
N ALA A 182 17.27 -0.89 -9.37
CA ALA A 182 16.45 -0.79 -8.16
C ALA A 182 15.14 -1.58 -8.30
N VAL A 183 14.48 -1.49 -9.46
CA VAL A 183 13.27 -2.27 -9.75
C VAL A 183 13.59 -3.76 -9.88
N ALA A 184 14.68 -4.14 -10.57
CA ALA A 184 15.08 -5.55 -10.62
C ALA A 184 15.37 -6.13 -9.23
N ALA A 185 16.00 -5.36 -8.34
CA ALA A 185 16.26 -5.79 -6.96
C ALA A 185 14.94 -5.97 -6.16
N LEU A 186 13.95 -5.12 -6.38
CA LEU A 186 12.62 -5.27 -5.80
C LEU A 186 11.91 -6.55 -6.28
N LEU A 187 11.94 -6.78 -7.59
CA LEU A 187 11.20 -7.88 -8.22
C LEU A 187 11.84 -9.25 -7.96
N HIS A 188 13.17 -9.33 -8.06
CA HIS A 188 13.92 -10.59 -8.02
C HIS A 188 14.73 -10.79 -6.73
N GLY A 189 14.78 -9.79 -5.84
CA GLY A 189 15.55 -9.80 -4.59
C GLY A 189 16.95 -9.21 -4.73
N GLU A 190 17.71 -9.12 -3.64
CA GLU A 190 19.05 -8.50 -3.64
C GLU A 190 20.07 -9.29 -4.50
N LYS A 191 21.00 -8.57 -5.15
CA LYS A 191 22.10 -9.18 -5.92
C LYS A 191 23.28 -9.56 -5.03
N ASN A 192 23.08 -10.55 -4.17
CA ASN A 192 24.08 -10.97 -3.19
C ASN A 192 24.44 -12.48 -3.21
N LEU A 193 23.91 -13.25 -4.17
CA LEU A 193 24.36 -14.63 -4.42
C LEU A 193 25.46 -14.64 -5.48
N LYS A 194 26.41 -15.57 -5.38
CA LYS A 194 27.40 -15.80 -6.44
C LYS A 194 26.94 -16.92 -7.36
N ASP A 195 26.91 -16.64 -8.65
CA ASP A 195 26.75 -17.65 -9.68
C ASP A 195 27.99 -18.59 -9.68
N PRO A 196 27.82 -19.91 -9.49
CA PRO A 196 28.94 -20.84 -9.40
C PRO A 196 29.69 -21.03 -10.73
N THR A 197 29.05 -20.74 -11.87
CA THR A 197 29.62 -20.88 -13.22
C THR A 197 30.33 -19.60 -13.66
N THR A 198 29.75 -18.43 -13.38
CA THR A 198 30.28 -17.14 -13.86
C THR A 198 31.01 -16.33 -12.80
N GLY A 199 30.86 -16.69 -11.51
CA GLY A 199 31.40 -15.95 -10.36
C GLY A 199 30.75 -14.58 -10.11
N LYS A 200 29.76 -14.20 -10.91
CA LYS A 200 29.09 -12.89 -10.83
C LYS A 200 27.98 -12.90 -9.78
N ASN A 201 27.69 -11.71 -9.24
CA ASN A 201 26.55 -11.55 -8.34
C ASN A 201 25.23 -11.66 -9.11
N VAL A 202 24.35 -12.54 -8.64
CA VAL A 202 23.01 -12.77 -9.15
C VAL A 202 21.98 -12.48 -8.06
N HIS A 203 20.74 -12.24 -8.49
CA HIS A 203 19.61 -12.02 -7.59
C HIS A 203 19.36 -13.26 -6.73
N ASN A 204 19.01 -13.04 -5.45
CA ASN A 204 18.79 -14.13 -4.52
C ASN A 204 17.44 -14.83 -4.63
N GLY A 205 16.58 -14.37 -5.56
CA GLY A 205 15.27 -14.95 -5.80
C GLY A 205 14.27 -14.70 -4.68
N ARG A 206 14.52 -13.74 -3.77
CA ARG A 206 13.65 -13.37 -2.65
C ARG A 206 13.11 -11.95 -2.81
N GLY A 207 12.53 -11.67 -3.98
CA GLY A 207 11.83 -10.41 -4.27
C GLY A 207 10.32 -10.57 -4.31
N ILE A 208 9.62 -9.55 -4.82
CA ILE A 208 8.16 -9.52 -4.91
C ILE A 208 7.59 -10.75 -5.63
N TRP A 209 8.20 -11.19 -6.75
CA TRP A 209 7.69 -12.37 -7.47
C TRP A 209 7.76 -13.64 -6.64
N PHE A 210 8.78 -13.79 -5.78
CA PHE A 210 8.87 -14.93 -4.89
C PHE A 210 7.76 -14.93 -3.84
N GLU A 211 7.45 -13.78 -3.27
CA GLU A 211 6.43 -13.62 -2.24
C GLU A 211 5.04 -13.83 -2.84
N VAL A 212 4.72 -13.14 -3.94
CA VAL A 212 3.41 -13.19 -4.59
C VAL A 212 3.09 -14.59 -5.12
N ASN A 213 4.07 -15.31 -5.69
CA ASN A 213 3.85 -16.67 -6.18
C ASN A 213 3.60 -17.71 -5.07
N ARG A 214 4.00 -17.41 -3.83
CA ARG A 214 3.93 -18.32 -2.68
C ARG A 214 2.88 -17.89 -1.66
N ASP A 215 2.16 -16.81 -1.93
CA ASP A 215 1.17 -16.32 -1.00
C ASP A 215 0.02 -17.33 -0.84
N SER A 216 -0.54 -17.35 0.35
CA SER A 216 -1.70 -18.14 0.71
C SER A 216 -2.88 -17.85 -0.22
N VAL A 217 -3.63 -18.89 -0.60
CA VAL A 217 -4.78 -18.73 -1.51
C VAL A 217 -5.83 -17.81 -0.91
N VAL A 218 -6.09 -17.97 0.40
CA VAL A 218 -6.82 -16.98 1.19
C VAL A 218 -5.80 -16.10 1.92
N PRO A 219 -5.64 -14.83 1.53
CA PRO A 219 -4.60 -13.97 2.10
C PRO A 219 -4.88 -13.69 3.58
N LYS A 220 -3.83 -13.71 4.41
CA LYS A 220 -3.94 -13.36 5.85
C LYS A 220 -4.59 -12.00 6.09
N GLY A 221 -4.35 -11.04 5.20
CA GLY A 221 -4.95 -9.72 5.25
C GLY A 221 -6.49 -9.72 5.16
N LEU A 222 -7.11 -10.74 4.55
CA LEU A 222 -8.57 -10.87 4.54
C LEU A 222 -9.12 -11.15 5.94
N ARG A 223 -8.46 -12.02 6.72
CA ARG A 223 -8.86 -12.27 8.11
C ARG A 223 -8.67 -11.02 8.97
N GLN A 224 -7.59 -10.27 8.75
CA GLN A 224 -7.35 -9.00 9.44
C GLN A 224 -8.44 -7.97 9.12
N LEU A 225 -8.79 -7.82 7.84
CA LEU A 225 -9.88 -6.96 7.40
C LEU A 225 -11.21 -7.36 8.05
N GLN A 226 -11.58 -8.64 8.01
CA GLN A 226 -12.81 -9.12 8.64
C GLN A 226 -12.90 -8.75 10.12
N ARG A 227 -11.82 -8.97 10.90
CA ARG A 227 -11.77 -8.59 12.32
C ARG A 227 -11.91 -7.10 12.54
N LEU A 228 -11.38 -6.27 11.63
CA LEU A 228 -11.57 -4.83 11.70
C LEU A 228 -13.01 -4.43 11.43
N LEU A 229 -13.68 -5.04 10.45
CA LEU A 229 -15.09 -4.75 10.18
C LEU A 229 -15.98 -5.16 11.36
N GLU A 230 -15.74 -6.34 11.95
CA GLU A 230 -16.43 -6.80 13.17
C GLU A 230 -16.30 -5.78 14.32
N LEU A 231 -15.12 -5.18 14.47
CA LEU A 231 -14.84 -4.24 15.54
C LEU A 231 -15.39 -2.83 15.28
N ARG A 232 -15.28 -2.36 14.03
CA ARG A 232 -15.48 -0.94 13.69
C ARG A 232 -16.86 -0.64 13.13
N ASP A 233 -17.45 -1.57 12.39
CA ASP A 233 -18.72 -1.36 11.71
C ASP A 233 -19.45 -2.69 11.39
N PRO A 234 -19.80 -3.49 12.41
CA PRO A 234 -20.34 -4.83 12.22
C PRO A 234 -21.72 -4.84 11.56
N VAL A 235 -22.51 -3.78 11.73
CA VAL A 235 -23.89 -3.71 11.22
C VAL A 235 -23.89 -3.44 9.72
N ASN A 236 -23.19 -2.41 9.26
CA ASN A 236 -23.20 -2.06 7.83
C ASN A 236 -22.39 -3.04 6.97
N HIS A 237 -21.48 -3.80 7.57
CA HIS A 237 -20.64 -4.78 6.88
C HIS A 237 -21.02 -6.23 7.20
N ALA A 238 -22.19 -6.50 7.78
CA ALA A 238 -22.59 -7.84 8.22
C ALA A 238 -22.48 -8.90 7.09
N THR A 239 -22.99 -8.58 5.89
CA THR A 239 -22.91 -9.50 4.73
C THR A 239 -21.47 -9.73 4.28
N ALA A 240 -20.66 -8.68 4.24
CA ALA A 240 -19.25 -8.79 3.90
C ALA A 240 -18.50 -9.66 4.93
N ILE A 241 -18.74 -9.46 6.23
CA ILE A 241 -18.15 -10.26 7.32
C ILE A 241 -18.52 -11.74 7.19
N ALA A 242 -19.80 -12.04 6.94
CA ALA A 242 -20.28 -13.41 6.80
C ALA A 242 -19.69 -14.11 5.58
N SER A 243 -19.67 -13.44 4.41
CA SER A 243 -19.08 -13.99 3.18
C SER A 243 -17.55 -14.18 3.30
N MET A 244 -16.85 -13.27 3.97
CA MET A 244 -15.43 -13.46 4.31
C MET A 244 -15.22 -14.68 5.22
N ASP A 245 -16.08 -14.89 6.22
CA ASP A 245 -15.94 -16.05 7.11
C ASP A 245 -16.10 -17.36 6.36
N ALA A 246 -17.12 -17.44 5.49
CA ALA A 246 -17.33 -18.58 4.61
C ALA A 246 -16.12 -18.82 3.69
N ALA A 247 -15.56 -17.77 3.10
CA ALA A 247 -14.38 -17.88 2.24
C ALA A 247 -13.12 -18.34 2.99
N ILE A 248 -12.91 -17.87 4.22
CA ILE A 248 -11.72 -18.23 5.01
C ILE A 248 -11.81 -19.65 5.58
N THR A 249 -13.01 -20.12 5.90
CA THR A 249 -13.23 -21.47 6.47
C THR A 249 -13.49 -22.54 5.42
N ALA A 250 -13.69 -22.16 4.16
CA ALA A 250 -13.92 -23.09 3.07
C ALA A 250 -12.74 -24.04 2.85
N THR A 251 -13.04 -25.32 2.65
CA THR A 251 -12.03 -26.35 2.33
C THR A 251 -11.42 -26.15 0.94
N VAL A 252 -12.16 -25.50 0.04
CA VAL A 252 -11.71 -25.12 -1.30
C VAL A 252 -11.84 -23.59 -1.43
N PRO A 253 -10.81 -22.89 -1.91
CA PRO A 253 -10.88 -21.45 -2.12
C PRO A 253 -11.98 -21.08 -3.12
N THR A 254 -12.91 -20.22 -2.70
CA THR A 254 -14.05 -19.78 -3.53
C THR A 254 -13.90 -18.35 -4.04
N LEU A 255 -12.94 -17.60 -3.52
CA LEU A 255 -12.81 -16.17 -3.78
C LEU A 255 -11.84 -15.90 -4.94
N ALA A 256 -12.31 -15.17 -5.95
CA ALA A 256 -11.44 -14.69 -7.00
C ALA A 256 -10.40 -13.70 -6.43
N ARG A 257 -9.22 -13.63 -7.04
CA ARG A 257 -8.10 -12.81 -6.55
C ARG A 257 -7.41 -12.09 -7.69
N THR A 258 -7.08 -10.82 -7.44
CA THR A 258 -6.14 -10.01 -8.22
C THR A 258 -4.90 -9.73 -7.35
N ASN A 259 -3.72 -9.98 -7.89
CA ASN A 259 -2.45 -9.56 -7.31
C ASN A 259 -2.12 -8.16 -7.82
N LEU A 260 -1.78 -7.25 -6.92
CA LEU A 260 -1.38 -5.89 -7.22
C LEU A 260 0.09 -5.70 -6.85
N VAL A 261 0.87 -5.12 -7.76
CA VAL A 261 2.24 -4.69 -7.47
C VAL A 261 2.34 -3.21 -7.80
N VAL A 262 2.54 -2.38 -6.79
CA VAL A 262 2.74 -0.94 -6.95
C VAL A 262 4.19 -0.59 -6.67
N ILE A 263 4.88 -0.07 -7.69
CA ILE A 263 6.22 0.48 -7.53
C ILE A 263 6.14 1.98 -7.76
N ALA A 264 6.36 2.74 -6.70
CA ALA A 264 6.33 4.19 -6.71
C ALA A 264 7.73 4.76 -6.44
N GLY A 265 8.07 5.89 -7.05
CA GLY A 265 9.35 6.52 -6.79
C GLY A 265 9.68 7.65 -7.74
N ASN A 266 10.79 8.34 -7.47
CA ASN A 266 11.24 9.39 -8.37
C ASN A 266 11.82 8.80 -9.66
N ALA A 267 11.55 9.44 -10.79
CA ALA A 267 12.19 9.13 -12.06
C ALA A 267 13.72 9.12 -11.91
N ALA A 268 14.38 8.13 -12.52
CA ALA A 268 15.82 8.23 -12.75
C ALA A 268 16.12 9.41 -13.69
N ALA A 269 17.25 10.10 -13.49
CA ALA A 269 17.64 11.29 -14.25
C ALA A 269 17.69 11.06 -15.78
N THR A 270 17.89 9.82 -16.23
CA THR A 270 17.98 9.44 -17.64
C THR A 270 16.67 8.86 -18.21
N ARG A 271 15.61 8.78 -17.40
CA ARG A 271 14.32 8.24 -17.82
C ARG A 271 13.67 9.18 -18.86
N LYS A 272 13.01 8.59 -19.85
CA LYS A 272 12.16 9.31 -20.81
C LYS A 272 10.70 9.04 -20.52
N LYS A 273 9.81 9.96 -20.92
CA LYS A 273 8.36 9.78 -20.84
C LYS A 273 7.93 8.46 -21.50
N LEU A 274 6.92 7.78 -20.95
CA LEU A 274 6.41 6.47 -21.39
C LEU A 274 7.40 5.29 -21.29
N ASN A 275 8.63 5.50 -20.79
CA ASN A 275 9.51 4.37 -20.50
C ASN A 275 9.05 3.66 -19.22
N VAL A 276 8.63 2.41 -19.39
CA VAL A 276 8.32 1.49 -18.29
C VAL A 276 9.60 0.80 -17.78
N LEU A 277 9.59 0.39 -16.52
CA LEU A 277 10.64 -0.43 -15.89
C LEU A 277 10.22 -1.89 -15.82
N ILE A 278 8.91 -2.18 -15.92
CA ILE A 278 8.35 -3.52 -15.94
C ILE A 278 7.73 -3.77 -17.33
N PRO A 279 7.96 -4.94 -17.95
CA PRO A 279 7.35 -5.26 -19.24
C PRO A 279 5.81 -5.18 -19.21
N TRP A 280 5.20 -4.45 -20.14
CA TRP A 280 3.74 -4.24 -20.19
C TRP A 280 3.01 -5.19 -21.15
N LYS A 281 3.69 -5.70 -22.19
CA LYS A 281 3.06 -6.49 -23.26
C LYS A 281 2.65 -7.91 -22.87
N LYS A 282 3.32 -8.48 -21.87
CA LYS A 282 3.12 -9.86 -21.40
C LYS A 282 3.41 -9.91 -19.91
N PRO A 283 2.74 -10.81 -19.16
CA PRO A 283 3.08 -11.04 -17.77
C PRO A 283 4.59 -11.33 -17.63
N PRO A 284 5.25 -10.81 -16.58
CA PRO A 284 6.62 -11.16 -16.28
C PRO A 284 6.79 -12.68 -16.20
N ALA A 285 7.84 -13.24 -16.81
CA ALA A 285 8.05 -14.69 -16.87
C ALA A 285 8.17 -15.34 -15.49
N ASP A 286 8.63 -14.59 -14.49
CA ASP A 286 8.77 -15.04 -13.11
C ASP A 286 7.44 -15.06 -12.35
N TYR A 287 6.37 -14.47 -12.89
CA TYR A 287 5.04 -14.54 -12.29
C TYR A 287 4.34 -15.84 -12.69
N THR A 288 4.12 -16.71 -11.72
CA THR A 288 3.60 -18.07 -11.93
C THR A 288 2.29 -18.34 -11.19
N ALA A 289 1.82 -17.39 -10.37
CA ALA A 289 0.55 -17.51 -9.67
C ALA A 289 -0.65 -17.59 -10.64
N PRO A 290 -1.73 -18.33 -10.29
CA PRO A 290 -2.89 -18.49 -11.15
C PRO A 290 -3.86 -17.29 -11.12
N HIS A 291 -3.51 -16.21 -10.44
CA HIS A 291 -4.36 -15.05 -10.23
C HIS A 291 -4.11 -13.96 -11.27
N ASP A 292 -5.10 -13.09 -11.48
CA ASP A 292 -4.91 -11.89 -12.30
C ASP A 292 -3.79 -11.04 -11.70
N LEU A 293 -2.96 -10.43 -12.54
CA LEU A 293 -1.86 -9.57 -12.11
C LEU A 293 -2.08 -8.16 -12.62
N GLN A 294 -2.08 -7.20 -11.70
CA GLN A 294 -2.01 -5.79 -11.99
C GLN A 294 -0.65 -5.24 -11.51
N VAL A 295 0.09 -4.64 -12.43
CA VAL A 295 1.31 -3.89 -12.12
C VAL A 295 1.04 -2.40 -12.30
N VAL A 296 1.50 -1.60 -11.35
CA VAL A 296 1.42 -0.13 -11.39
C VAL A 296 2.80 0.44 -11.18
N GLU A 297 3.23 1.32 -12.09
CA GLU A 297 4.43 2.14 -11.94
C GLU A 297 4.00 3.60 -11.74
N LEU A 298 4.25 4.16 -10.54
CA LEU A 298 4.03 5.57 -10.26
C LEU A 298 5.35 6.34 -10.29
N ILE A 299 5.52 7.14 -11.34
CA ILE A 299 6.75 7.88 -11.61
C ILE A 299 6.56 9.35 -11.25
N LEU A 300 7.32 9.79 -10.23
CA LEU A 300 7.25 11.14 -9.69
C LEU A 300 8.54 11.93 -9.93
N GLU A 301 8.47 13.24 -9.73
CA GLU A 301 9.59 14.15 -9.56
C GLU A 301 9.43 14.88 -8.23
N GLY A 302 10.36 14.68 -7.30
CA GLY A 302 10.30 15.30 -5.97
C GLY A 302 9.32 14.61 -5.00
N GLY A 303 9.00 13.34 -5.21
CA GLY A 303 8.04 12.61 -4.37
C GLY A 303 8.45 12.44 -2.92
N GLU A 304 9.73 12.59 -2.55
CA GLU A 304 10.12 12.67 -1.13
C GLU A 304 9.51 13.91 -0.46
N ALA A 305 9.48 15.05 -1.16
CA ALA A 305 8.85 16.28 -0.67
C ALA A 305 7.32 16.14 -0.59
N LEU A 306 6.69 15.40 -1.51
CA LEU A 306 5.27 15.03 -1.40
C LEU A 306 5.01 14.23 -0.13
N ILE A 307 5.80 13.18 0.11
CA ILE A 307 5.65 12.31 1.28
C ILE A 307 5.85 13.14 2.56
N ASP A 308 6.95 13.87 2.68
CA ASP A 308 7.21 14.68 3.87
C ASP A 308 6.14 15.76 4.05
N GLY A 309 5.71 16.41 2.98
CA GLY A 309 4.62 17.39 2.99
C GLY A 309 3.30 16.80 3.47
N LEU A 310 2.90 15.63 2.95
CA LEU A 310 1.69 14.93 3.37
C LEU A 310 1.74 14.58 4.86
N TYR A 311 2.77 13.85 5.30
CA TYR A 311 2.85 13.38 6.68
C TYR A 311 2.99 14.53 7.69
N THR A 312 3.69 15.61 7.33
CA THR A 312 3.80 16.81 8.18
C THR A 312 2.50 17.64 8.19
N SER A 313 1.63 17.49 7.18
CA SER A 313 0.35 18.20 7.09
C SER A 313 -0.81 17.47 7.76
N MET A 314 -0.63 16.17 8.03
CA MET A 314 -1.60 15.38 8.78
C MET A 314 -1.64 15.83 10.25
N TRP A 315 -2.69 15.42 10.94
CA TRP A 315 -3.09 15.83 12.28
C TRP A 315 -1.93 16.14 13.20
N LYS A 316 -2.02 17.35 13.77
CA LYS A 316 -1.16 17.82 14.85
C LYS A 316 -2.04 17.94 16.10
N PRO A 317 -1.62 17.39 17.25
CA PRO A 317 -2.30 17.58 18.52
C PRO A 317 -2.48 19.06 18.86
#